data_AF-A0A367ZUJ2-F1
#
_entry.id   AF-A0A367ZUJ2-F1
#
_cell.length_a   1.000
_cell.length_b   1.000
_cell.length_c   1.000
_cell.angle_alpha   90.00
_cell.angle_beta   90.00
_cell.angle_gamma   90.00
#
_symmetry.space_group_name_H-M   'P 1'
#
loop_
_entity.id
_entity.type
_entity.pdbx_description
1 polymer ?
#
loop_
_entity_poly.entity_id
_entity_poly.type
_entity_poly.pdbx_seq_one_letter_code
_entity_poly.pdbx_strand_id
1 'polypeptide(L)'
;MKKMLACGMVVLFLGWPCWLAEGAGLNPEAAALYSQAEAAYKAKDLDKAAATLLEALKKEPDNAVFRYILGKVLMEKGDFLGARENFEIVARSRPNAEKGPEYNEKLKNYKKKIKTLQDSFNDEGQKKFDIYLKNQDSKQKIQLAVTLYQAFRLNPPLRYKNYEELKKATEIYEEALQKCFQGQDWKKQPMLQLAFLYEIANKKDKAAEVYMRALDYVEDPNEEFVITHKFDYLNRSNKEKLLDTIEAGEFSQKDLEELMGSGSEKISDEDRQKVEDMIAEARAKLENASTEEEREQVLEEIKASIIEKQKRGELPGQDKLNEKLKKEGKTMEEYMKEKGL
;
A
#
# COMPACT_ATOMS: atom_id res chain seq x y z
N MET A 1 2.94 5.96 60.84
CA MET A 1 1.95 4.86 60.91
C MET A 1 1.35 4.66 59.53
N LYS A 2 1.57 3.47 58.96
CA LYS A 2 1.05 3.03 57.66
C LYS A 2 -0.47 2.87 57.70
N LYS A 3 -1.18 3.31 56.66
CA LYS A 3 -2.39 2.62 56.16
C LYS A 3 -2.42 2.69 54.63
N MET A 4 -2.01 1.59 54.03
CA MET A 4 -2.29 1.18 52.65
C MET A 4 -3.80 1.03 52.47
N LEU A 5 -4.37 1.65 51.44
CA LEU A 5 -5.66 1.27 50.88
C LEU A 5 -5.40 0.38 49.66
N ALA A 6 -5.67 -0.91 49.83
CA ALA A 6 -5.71 -1.88 48.75
C ALA A 6 -7.05 -1.72 48.02
N CYS A 7 -7.03 -1.35 46.74
CA CYS A 7 -8.16 -1.53 45.85
C CYS A 7 -8.07 -2.96 45.28
N GLY A 8 -8.99 -3.83 45.71
CA GLY A 8 -9.14 -5.17 45.17
C GLY A 8 -9.69 -5.12 43.74
N MET A 9 -8.97 -5.72 42.80
CA MET A 9 -9.49 -6.12 41.50
C MET A 9 -10.48 -7.26 41.72
N VAL A 10 -11.75 -7.00 41.47
CA VAL A 10 -12.76 -8.04 41.29
C VAL A 10 -12.67 -8.51 39.84
N VAL A 11 -12.04 -9.66 39.60
CA VAL A 11 -12.08 -10.36 38.31
C VAL A 11 -13.37 -11.17 38.30
N LEU A 12 -14.41 -10.66 37.64
CA LEU A 12 -15.59 -11.44 37.31
C LEU A 12 -15.27 -12.29 36.08
N PHE A 13 -14.94 -13.56 36.32
CA PHE A 13 -14.99 -14.62 35.30
C PHE A 13 -16.45 -14.88 34.93
N LEU A 14 -16.95 -14.15 33.94
CA LEU A 14 -18.16 -14.55 33.21
C LEU A 14 -17.69 -15.46 32.08
N GLY A 15 -17.98 -16.75 32.24
CA GLY A 15 -17.68 -17.79 31.25
C GLY A 15 -18.26 -17.41 29.89
N TRP A 16 -17.40 -17.32 28.88
CA TRP A 16 -17.82 -17.22 27.50
C TRP A 16 -18.52 -18.52 27.11
N PRO A 17 -19.75 -18.46 26.57
CA PRO A 17 -20.34 -19.63 25.95
C PRO A 17 -19.51 -20.00 24.72
N CYS A 18 -18.90 -21.18 24.78
CA CYS A 18 -18.29 -21.87 23.65
C CYS A 18 -19.40 -22.19 22.64
N TRP A 19 -19.52 -21.38 21.59
CA TRP A 19 -20.21 -21.75 20.36
C TRP A 19 -19.14 -22.20 19.37
N LEU A 20 -19.04 -23.51 19.17
CA LEU A 20 -18.50 -24.07 17.94
C LEU A 20 -19.47 -23.69 16.82
N ALA A 21 -19.23 -22.55 16.17
CA ALA A 21 -19.80 -22.24 14.87
C ALA A 21 -18.76 -22.65 13.82
N GLU A 22 -18.85 -23.90 13.38
CA GLU A 22 -18.18 -24.37 12.18
C GLU A 22 -19.03 -23.92 10.98
N GLY A 23 -18.81 -22.66 10.58
CA GLY A 23 -19.41 -22.02 9.43
C GLY A 23 -18.54 -20.83 9.07
N ALA A 24 -18.09 -20.76 7.82
CA ALA A 24 -17.16 -19.74 7.32
C ALA A 24 -17.45 -18.35 7.90
N GLY A 25 -16.44 -17.69 8.48
CA GLY A 25 -16.54 -16.42 9.22
C GLY A 25 -16.90 -15.19 8.36
N LEU A 26 -17.81 -15.35 7.42
CA LEU A 26 -18.39 -14.30 6.60
C LEU A 26 -19.77 -13.93 7.15
N ASN A 27 -20.08 -12.64 7.13
CA ASN A 27 -21.40 -12.11 7.42
C ASN A 27 -22.40 -12.65 6.38
N PRO A 28 -23.47 -13.35 6.81
CA PRO A 28 -24.45 -13.95 5.88
C PRO A 28 -25.13 -12.94 4.96
N GLU A 29 -25.42 -11.73 5.45
CA GLU A 29 -26.00 -10.65 4.63
C GLU A 29 -25.00 -10.18 3.57
N ALA A 30 -23.73 -10.03 3.94
CA ALA A 30 -22.68 -9.61 3.04
C ALA A 30 -22.43 -10.67 1.95
N ALA A 31 -22.46 -11.96 2.31
CA ALA A 31 -22.36 -13.07 1.37
C ALA A 31 -23.53 -13.14 0.38
N ALA A 32 -24.75 -12.85 0.84
CA ALA A 32 -25.93 -12.76 -0.02
C ALA A 32 -25.83 -11.58 -1.01
N LEU A 33 -25.41 -10.41 -0.53
CA LEU A 33 -25.15 -9.23 -1.37
C LEU A 33 -24.06 -9.53 -2.39
N TYR A 34 -22.96 -10.16 -1.98
CA TYR A 34 -21.89 -10.57 -2.89
C TYR A 34 -22.40 -11.50 -4.01
N SER A 35 -23.20 -12.51 -3.67
CA SER A 35 -23.79 -13.42 -4.65
C SER A 35 -24.70 -12.69 -5.64
N GLN A 36 -25.49 -11.72 -5.16
CA GLN A 36 -26.32 -10.87 -6.01
C GLN A 36 -25.47 -9.99 -6.95
N ALA A 37 -24.37 -9.43 -6.44
CA ALA A 37 -23.47 -8.63 -7.24
C ALA A 37 -22.77 -9.46 -8.32
N GLU A 38 -22.35 -10.70 -8.02
CA GLU A 38 -21.77 -11.61 -9.01
C GLU A 38 -22.77 -11.96 -10.12
N ALA A 39 -24.04 -12.16 -9.77
CA ALA A 39 -25.10 -12.37 -10.75
C ALA A 39 -25.31 -11.14 -11.64
N ALA A 40 -25.35 -9.94 -11.05
CA ALA A 40 -25.45 -8.68 -11.80
C ALA A 40 -24.25 -8.47 -12.73
N TYR A 41 -23.04 -8.75 -12.24
CA TYR A 41 -21.80 -8.64 -13.02
C TYR A 41 -21.78 -9.62 -14.21
N LYS A 42 -22.22 -10.87 -14.00
CA LYS A 42 -22.40 -11.85 -15.10
C LYS A 42 -23.43 -11.39 -16.12
N ALA A 43 -24.49 -10.73 -15.67
CA ALA A 43 -25.52 -10.13 -16.53
C ALA A 43 -25.07 -8.81 -17.20
N LYS A 44 -23.83 -8.35 -16.97
CA LYS A 44 -23.29 -7.06 -17.45
C LYS A 44 -24.04 -5.83 -16.94
N ASP A 45 -24.81 -5.97 -15.88
CA ASP A 45 -25.38 -4.85 -15.13
C ASP A 45 -24.33 -4.31 -14.15
N LEU A 46 -23.37 -3.55 -14.69
CA LEU A 46 -22.20 -3.07 -13.96
C LEU A 46 -22.57 -2.04 -12.87
N ASP A 47 -23.62 -1.25 -13.08
CA ASP A 47 -24.10 -0.27 -12.10
C ASP A 47 -24.67 -0.98 -10.88
N LYS A 48 -25.54 -1.97 -11.10
CA LYS A 48 -26.09 -2.77 -10.01
C LYS A 48 -25.00 -3.57 -9.31
N ALA A 49 -24.08 -4.20 -10.05
CA ALA A 49 -22.97 -4.93 -9.46
C ALA A 49 -22.13 -4.05 -8.53
N ALA A 50 -21.77 -2.84 -8.97
CA ALA A 50 -21.01 -1.89 -8.17
C ALA A 50 -21.78 -1.46 -6.92
N ALA A 51 -23.05 -1.07 -7.06
CA ALA A 51 -23.88 -0.64 -5.95
C ALA A 51 -24.05 -1.75 -4.89
N THR A 52 -24.34 -2.99 -5.34
CA THR A 52 -24.49 -4.13 -4.44
C THR A 52 -23.17 -4.51 -3.74
N LEU A 53 -22.01 -4.39 -4.42
CA LEU A 53 -20.71 -4.60 -3.78
C LEU A 53 -20.39 -3.55 -2.72
N LEU A 54 -20.77 -2.29 -2.94
CA LEU A 54 -20.62 -1.23 -1.94
C LEU A 54 -21.47 -1.53 -0.70
N GLU A 55 -22.70 -2.02 -0.87
CA GLU A 55 -23.52 -2.47 0.26
C GLU A 55 -22.90 -3.68 0.98
N ALA A 56 -22.32 -4.64 0.25
CA ALA A 56 -21.61 -5.77 0.87
C ALA A 56 -20.39 -5.28 1.68
N LEU A 57 -19.65 -4.29 1.17
CA LEU A 57 -18.49 -3.70 1.84
C LEU A 57 -18.87 -2.83 3.04
N LYS A 58 -20.08 -2.28 3.11
CA LYS A 58 -20.57 -1.63 4.36
C LYS A 58 -20.70 -2.64 5.50
N LYS A 59 -20.96 -3.92 5.17
CA LYS A 59 -21.14 -5.01 6.13
C LYS A 59 -19.82 -5.69 6.48
N GLU A 60 -18.92 -5.82 5.50
CA GLU A 60 -17.55 -6.30 5.70
C GLU A 60 -16.53 -5.38 5.00
N PRO A 61 -16.14 -4.27 5.64
CA PRO A 61 -15.24 -3.28 5.03
C PRO A 61 -13.86 -3.85 4.68
N ASP A 62 -13.39 -4.87 5.39
CA ASP A 62 -12.07 -5.47 5.19
C ASP A 62 -12.07 -6.63 4.16
N ASN A 63 -13.19 -6.91 3.50
CA ASN A 63 -13.30 -8.06 2.61
C ASN A 63 -12.60 -7.82 1.25
N ALA A 64 -11.37 -8.33 1.13
CA ALA A 64 -10.55 -8.18 -0.07
C ALA A 64 -11.12 -8.90 -1.30
N VAL A 65 -11.91 -9.96 -1.12
CA VAL A 65 -12.59 -10.64 -2.24
C VAL A 65 -13.62 -9.71 -2.86
N PHE A 66 -14.44 -9.04 -2.03
CA PHE A 66 -15.44 -8.08 -2.52
C PHE A 66 -14.77 -6.89 -3.20
N ARG A 67 -13.69 -6.35 -2.60
CA ARG A 67 -12.90 -5.27 -3.19
C ARG A 67 -12.30 -5.63 -4.54
N TYR A 68 -11.81 -6.86 -4.70
CA TYR A 68 -11.29 -7.32 -5.99
C TYR A 68 -12.38 -7.32 -7.07
N ILE A 69 -13.57 -7.85 -6.77
CA ILE A 69 -14.67 -7.85 -7.74
C ILE A 69 -15.13 -6.42 -8.03
N LEU A 70 -15.21 -5.55 -7.02
CA LEU A 70 -15.54 -4.14 -7.23
C LEU A 70 -14.51 -3.47 -8.15
N GLY A 71 -13.22 -3.72 -7.93
CA GLY A 71 -12.16 -3.23 -8.80
C GLY A 71 -12.33 -3.68 -10.26
N LYS A 72 -12.70 -4.95 -10.49
CA LYS A 72 -13.01 -5.44 -11.84
C LYS A 72 -14.22 -4.76 -12.47
N VAL A 73 -15.30 -4.59 -11.71
CA VAL A 73 -16.50 -3.89 -12.18
C VAL A 73 -16.15 -2.45 -12.57
N LEU A 74 -15.36 -1.76 -11.73
CA LEU A 74 -14.90 -0.39 -11.99
C LEU A 74 -14.00 -0.31 -13.23
N MET A 75 -13.10 -1.28 -13.45
CA MET A 75 -12.33 -1.35 -14.70
C MET A 75 -13.23 -1.47 -15.93
N GLU A 76 -14.24 -2.35 -15.91
CA GLU A 76 -15.17 -2.51 -17.04
C GLU A 76 -16.03 -1.26 -17.26
N LYS A 77 -16.28 -0.46 -16.21
CA LYS A 77 -16.93 0.85 -16.30
C LYS A 77 -15.99 1.97 -16.76
N GLY A 78 -14.68 1.73 -16.85
CA GLY A 78 -13.68 2.74 -17.17
C GLY A 78 -13.27 3.63 -16.00
N ASP A 79 -13.69 3.32 -14.77
CA ASP A 79 -13.21 3.99 -13.56
C ASP A 79 -11.91 3.32 -13.06
N PHE A 80 -10.81 3.65 -13.75
CA PHE A 80 -9.49 3.12 -13.43
C PHE A 80 -8.97 3.57 -12.06
N LEU A 81 -9.38 4.75 -11.57
CA LEU A 81 -8.93 5.26 -10.28
C LEU A 81 -9.58 4.50 -9.13
N GLY A 82 -10.90 4.35 -9.17
CA GLY A 82 -11.63 3.55 -8.19
C GLY A 82 -11.19 2.08 -8.23
N ALA A 83 -10.89 1.54 -9.42
CA ALA A 83 -10.33 0.21 -9.56
C ALA A 83 -8.95 0.07 -8.89
N ARG A 84 -8.02 0.99 -9.20
CA ARG A 84 -6.67 1.00 -8.61
C ARG A 84 -6.72 1.10 -7.09
N GLU A 85 -7.57 1.95 -6.54
CA GLU A 85 -7.75 2.07 -5.09
C GLU A 85 -8.19 0.77 -4.42
N ASN A 86 -9.19 0.09 -4.98
CA ASN A 86 -9.64 -1.19 -4.44
C ASN A 86 -8.56 -2.27 -4.58
N PHE A 87 -7.87 -2.35 -5.71
CA PHE A 87 -6.81 -3.33 -5.92
C PHE A 87 -5.59 -3.11 -5.03
N GLU A 88 -5.25 -1.87 -4.69
CA GLU A 88 -4.17 -1.61 -3.71
C GLU A 88 -4.51 -2.16 -2.33
N ILE A 89 -5.76 -2.02 -1.89
CA ILE A 89 -6.22 -2.61 -0.63
C ILE A 89 -6.11 -4.14 -0.71
N VAL A 90 -6.51 -4.76 -1.82
CA VAL A 90 -6.38 -6.22 -2.02
C VAL A 90 -4.92 -6.65 -2.01
N ALA A 91 -4.03 -5.92 -2.69
CA ALA A 91 -2.60 -6.21 -2.74
C ALA A 91 -1.96 -6.16 -1.34
N ARG A 92 -2.46 -5.28 -0.47
CA ARG A 92 -2.00 -5.10 0.92
C ARG A 92 -2.77 -5.93 1.95
N SER A 93 -3.80 -6.65 1.51
CA SER A 93 -4.60 -7.50 2.39
C SER A 93 -3.82 -8.77 2.73
N ARG A 94 -3.99 -9.21 3.98
CA ARG A 94 -3.35 -10.41 4.52
C ARG A 94 -4.33 -11.58 4.57
N PRO A 95 -3.84 -12.84 4.56
CA PRO A 95 -4.65 -13.99 4.88
C PRO A 95 -5.36 -13.80 6.23
N ASN A 96 -6.60 -14.28 6.32
CA ASN A 96 -7.40 -14.19 7.53
C ASN A 96 -7.86 -15.61 7.92
N ALA A 97 -7.55 -16.02 9.15
CA ALA A 97 -7.87 -17.36 9.65
C ALA A 97 -9.39 -17.60 9.79
N GLU A 98 -10.15 -16.58 10.21
CA GLU A 98 -11.60 -16.64 10.40
C GLU A 98 -12.35 -16.77 9.07
N LYS A 99 -11.83 -16.15 8.01
CA LYS A 99 -12.39 -16.24 6.65
C LYS A 99 -12.08 -17.57 5.94
N GLY A 100 -11.15 -18.36 6.48
CA GLY A 100 -10.87 -19.73 6.05
C GLY A 100 -9.98 -19.87 4.81
N PRO A 101 -9.56 -21.11 4.49
CA PRO A 101 -8.57 -21.38 3.44
C PRO A 101 -9.04 -21.02 2.03
N GLU A 102 -10.33 -21.17 1.73
CA GLU A 102 -10.88 -20.82 0.40
C GLU A 102 -10.76 -19.31 0.13
N TYR A 103 -11.03 -18.47 1.13
CA TYR A 103 -10.87 -17.02 1.03
C TYR A 103 -9.40 -16.64 0.78
N ASN A 104 -8.49 -17.26 1.53
CA ASN A 104 -7.05 -16.99 1.42
C ASN A 104 -6.48 -17.42 0.06
N GLU A 105 -6.95 -18.54 -0.50
CA GLU A 105 -6.59 -18.98 -1.84
C GLU A 105 -7.11 -18.01 -2.91
N LYS A 106 -8.34 -17.50 -2.78
CA LYS A 106 -8.86 -16.44 -3.67
C LYS A 106 -8.00 -15.18 -3.59
N LEU A 107 -7.70 -14.71 -2.38
CA LEU A 107 -6.86 -13.54 -2.15
C LEU A 107 -5.49 -13.68 -2.83
N LYS A 108 -4.81 -14.80 -2.62
CA LYS A 108 -3.52 -15.12 -3.27
C LYS A 108 -3.61 -15.01 -4.80
N ASN A 109 -4.62 -15.66 -5.39
CA ASN A 109 -4.85 -15.62 -6.83
C ASN A 109 -5.18 -14.20 -7.34
N TYR A 110 -5.91 -13.40 -6.56
CA TYR A 110 -6.24 -12.02 -6.91
C TYR A 110 -5.03 -11.09 -6.84
N LYS A 111 -4.17 -11.21 -5.83
CA LYS A 111 -2.89 -10.48 -5.75
C LYS A 111 -2.04 -10.72 -7.02
N LYS A 112 -1.93 -11.97 -7.46
CA LYS A 112 -1.23 -12.33 -8.71
C LYS A 112 -1.84 -11.67 -9.94
N LYS A 113 -3.17 -11.66 -10.07
CA LYS A 113 -3.88 -11.02 -11.20
C LYS A 113 -3.74 -9.50 -11.17
N ILE A 114 -3.76 -8.87 -10.00
CA ILE A 114 -3.60 -7.42 -9.87
C ILE A 114 -2.22 -6.99 -10.38
N LYS A 115 -1.17 -7.76 -10.08
CA LYS A 115 0.17 -7.48 -10.58
C LYS A 115 0.23 -7.39 -12.11
N THR A 116 -0.53 -8.22 -12.82
CA THR A 116 -0.59 -8.17 -14.31
C THR A 116 -1.37 -6.98 -14.86
N LEU A 117 -2.06 -6.20 -14.02
CA LEU A 117 -2.79 -5.00 -14.43
C LEU A 117 -1.94 -3.73 -14.34
N GLN A 118 -0.72 -3.81 -13.79
CA GLN A 118 0.12 -2.64 -13.54
C GLN A 118 0.41 -1.83 -14.81
N ASP A 119 0.74 -2.50 -15.91
CA ASP A 119 1.03 -1.83 -17.18
C ASP A 119 -0.20 -1.11 -17.75
N SER A 120 -1.38 -1.71 -17.61
CA SER A 120 -2.65 -1.08 -18.02
C SER A 120 -2.94 0.20 -17.23
N PHE A 121 -2.69 0.20 -15.91
CA PHE A 121 -2.80 1.42 -15.11
C PHE A 121 -1.73 2.45 -15.49
N ASN A 122 -0.49 2.01 -15.72
CA ASN A 122 0.60 2.89 -16.11
C ASN A 122 0.31 3.60 -17.45
N ASP A 123 -0.21 2.86 -18.43
CA ASP A 123 -0.63 3.39 -19.72
C ASP A 123 -1.73 4.45 -19.57
N GLU A 124 -2.74 4.17 -18.74
CA GLU A 124 -3.81 5.14 -18.48
C GLU A 124 -3.29 6.38 -17.75
N GLY A 125 -2.40 6.21 -16.77
CA GLY A 125 -1.74 7.33 -16.09
C GLY A 125 -0.87 8.16 -17.03
N GLN A 126 -0.18 7.52 -17.98
CA GLN A 126 0.61 8.21 -19.00
C GLN A 126 -0.29 9.06 -19.91
N LYS A 127 -1.44 8.53 -20.37
CA LYS A 127 -2.40 9.31 -21.16
C LYS A 127 -2.89 10.55 -20.41
N LYS A 128 -3.18 10.43 -19.11
CA LYS A 128 -3.57 11.58 -18.26
C LYS A 128 -2.43 12.59 -18.19
N PHE A 129 -1.20 12.14 -18.03
CA PHE A 129 -0.04 13.02 -18.00
C PHE A 129 0.14 13.76 -19.34
N ASP A 130 -0.01 13.08 -20.46
CA ASP A 130 0.08 13.69 -21.79
C ASP A 130 -1.02 14.73 -22.03
N ILE A 131 -2.23 14.49 -21.51
CA ILE A 131 -3.32 15.48 -21.50
C ILE A 131 -2.91 16.72 -20.71
N TYR A 132 -2.31 16.56 -19.53
CA TYR A 132 -1.81 17.68 -18.74
C TYR A 132 -0.77 18.50 -19.53
N LEU A 133 0.22 17.84 -20.14
CA LEU A 133 1.28 18.51 -20.91
C LEU A 133 0.71 19.34 -22.07
N LYS A 134 -0.31 18.85 -22.76
CA LYS A 134 -0.95 19.57 -23.88
C LYS A 134 -1.76 20.79 -23.45
N ASN A 135 -2.11 20.91 -22.17
CA ASN A 135 -3.04 21.91 -21.66
C ASN A 135 -2.42 22.83 -20.60
N GLN A 136 -1.09 22.92 -20.52
CA GLN A 136 -0.40 23.70 -19.49
C GLN A 136 -0.77 25.19 -19.47
N ASP A 137 -1.13 25.76 -20.62
CA ASP A 137 -1.56 27.17 -20.74
C ASP A 137 -3.02 27.40 -20.30
N SER A 138 -3.75 26.34 -19.90
CA SER A 138 -5.13 26.45 -19.50
C SER A 138 -5.28 27.25 -18.20
N LYS A 139 -6.29 28.13 -18.16
CA LYS A 139 -6.67 28.89 -16.96
C LYS A 139 -7.31 27.99 -15.88
N GLN A 140 -7.71 26.76 -16.24
CA GLN A 140 -8.36 25.78 -15.36
C GLN A 140 -7.33 25.04 -14.50
N LYS A 141 -6.61 25.77 -13.64
CA LYS A 141 -5.48 25.24 -12.86
C LYS A 141 -5.86 24.04 -12.00
N ILE A 142 -7.02 24.06 -11.34
CA ILE A 142 -7.45 22.95 -10.47
C ILE A 142 -7.76 21.69 -11.29
N GLN A 143 -8.33 21.80 -12.48
CA GLN A 143 -8.56 20.66 -13.36
C GLN A 143 -7.23 20.05 -13.86
N LEU A 144 -6.23 20.89 -14.11
CA LEU A 144 -4.87 20.41 -14.44
C LEU A 144 -4.23 19.68 -13.25
N ALA A 145 -4.37 20.21 -12.04
CA ALA A 145 -3.88 19.56 -10.82
C ALA A 145 -4.59 18.22 -10.56
N VAL A 146 -5.91 18.15 -10.77
CA VAL A 146 -6.67 16.89 -10.73
C VAL A 146 -6.12 15.91 -11.77
N THR A 147 -5.86 16.36 -13.00
CA THR A 147 -5.31 15.50 -14.07
C THR A 147 -3.93 14.95 -13.69
N LEU A 148 -3.06 15.76 -13.09
CA LEU A 148 -1.77 15.32 -12.54
C LEU A 148 -1.94 14.32 -11.39
N TYR A 149 -2.86 14.58 -10.46
CA TYR A 149 -3.21 13.63 -9.41
C TYR A 149 -3.58 12.27 -10.01
N GLN A 150 -4.47 12.25 -11.01
CA GLN A 150 -4.89 11.02 -11.67
C GLN A 150 -3.71 10.30 -12.34
N ALA A 151 -2.85 11.05 -13.04
CA ALA A 151 -1.66 10.53 -13.68
C ALA A 151 -0.71 9.86 -12.67
N PHE A 152 -0.37 10.54 -11.58
CA PHE A 152 0.50 9.99 -10.54
C PHE A 152 -0.11 8.82 -9.77
N ARG A 153 -1.44 8.82 -9.62
CA ARG A 153 -2.16 7.74 -8.95
C ARG A 153 -2.17 6.45 -9.76
N LEU A 154 -2.31 6.57 -11.08
CA LEU A 154 -2.39 5.44 -12.01
C LEU A 154 -1.00 4.96 -12.49
N ASN A 155 -0.04 5.88 -12.60
CA ASN A 155 1.34 5.59 -13.01
C ASN A 155 2.33 6.16 -11.96
N PRO A 156 2.55 5.44 -10.84
CA PRO A 156 3.43 5.90 -9.77
C PRO A 156 4.85 6.28 -10.24
N PRO A 157 5.49 5.58 -11.21
CA PRO A 157 6.80 6.00 -11.74
C PRO A 157 6.89 7.45 -12.24
N LEU A 158 5.80 8.05 -12.70
CA LEU A 158 5.80 9.43 -13.20
C LEU A 158 6.27 10.44 -12.15
N ARG A 159 5.93 10.25 -10.87
CA ARG A 159 6.23 11.24 -9.83
C ARG A 159 7.73 11.45 -9.62
N TYR A 160 8.54 10.40 -9.80
CA TYR A 160 9.98 10.46 -9.55
C TYR A 160 10.73 11.28 -10.61
N LYS A 161 10.16 11.40 -11.82
CA LYS A 161 10.74 12.16 -12.93
C LYS A 161 10.17 13.58 -13.06
N ASN A 162 9.07 13.88 -12.36
CA ASN A 162 8.27 15.09 -12.53
C ASN A 162 7.97 15.77 -11.18
N TYR A 163 9.03 16.03 -10.39
CA TYR A 163 8.92 16.61 -9.04
C TYR A 163 8.31 18.02 -9.07
N GLU A 164 8.64 18.82 -10.09
CA GLU A 164 8.10 20.17 -10.23
C GLU A 164 6.59 20.15 -10.50
N GLU A 165 6.10 19.21 -11.30
CA GLU A 165 4.67 19.02 -11.56
C GLU A 165 3.93 18.56 -10.30
N LEU A 166 4.53 17.66 -9.52
CA LEU A 166 3.99 17.26 -8.21
C LEU A 166 3.88 18.46 -7.27
N LYS A 167 4.93 19.29 -7.18
CA LYS A 167 4.94 20.50 -6.37
C LYS A 167 3.85 21.49 -6.81
N LYS A 168 3.77 21.79 -8.12
CA LYS A 168 2.74 22.67 -8.70
C LYS A 168 1.33 22.17 -8.40
N ALA A 169 1.06 20.87 -8.59
CA ALA A 169 -0.25 20.30 -8.29
C ALA A 169 -0.59 20.49 -6.80
N THR A 170 0.35 20.18 -5.91
CA THR A 170 0.16 20.33 -4.47
C THR A 170 -0.17 21.78 -4.09
N GLU A 171 0.56 22.75 -4.62
CA GLU A 171 0.33 24.19 -4.36
C GLU A 171 -1.05 24.65 -4.85
N ILE A 172 -1.48 24.18 -6.03
CA ILE A 172 -2.82 24.50 -6.57
C ILE A 172 -3.92 23.95 -5.66
N TYR A 173 -3.77 22.72 -5.15
CA TYR A 173 -4.71 22.15 -4.20
C TYR A 173 -4.69 22.91 -2.86
N GLU A 174 -3.51 23.26 -2.33
CA GLU A 174 -3.37 24.06 -1.10
C GLU A 174 -4.09 25.42 -1.25
N GLU A 175 -3.91 26.12 -2.38
CA GLU A 175 -4.59 27.38 -2.68
C GLU A 175 -6.12 27.20 -2.79
N ALA A 176 -6.57 26.19 -3.53
CA ALA A 176 -8.00 25.93 -3.73
C ALA A 176 -8.72 25.50 -2.44
N LEU A 177 -8.01 24.89 -1.49
CA LEU A 177 -8.58 24.30 -0.27
C LEU A 177 -8.28 25.09 1.01
N GLN A 178 -7.82 26.35 0.90
CA GLN A 178 -7.53 27.20 2.07
C GLN A 178 -8.68 27.26 3.09
N LYS A 179 -9.93 27.35 2.61
CA LYS A 179 -11.11 27.36 3.49
C LYS A 179 -11.28 26.04 4.26
N CYS A 180 -11.03 24.90 3.60
CA CYS A 180 -11.09 23.58 4.23
C CYS A 180 -10.12 23.51 5.42
N PHE A 181 -8.89 24.00 5.26
CA PHE A 181 -7.91 24.04 6.34
C PHE A 181 -8.39 24.89 7.53
N GLN A 182 -9.13 25.98 7.25
CA GLN A 182 -9.68 26.88 8.27
C GLN A 182 -10.95 26.36 8.96
N GLY A 183 -11.44 25.15 8.67
CA GLY A 183 -12.69 24.66 9.27
C GLY A 183 -13.95 24.98 8.48
N GLN A 184 -13.81 25.53 7.28
CA GLN A 184 -14.95 25.99 6.48
C GLN A 184 -15.06 25.19 5.19
N ASP A 185 -16.28 24.91 4.75
CA ASP A 185 -16.59 24.32 3.44
C ASP A 185 -15.79 23.04 3.12
N TRP A 186 -15.66 22.14 4.11
CA TRP A 186 -14.86 20.92 3.97
C TRP A 186 -15.25 20.10 2.72
N LYS A 187 -14.27 19.88 1.84
CA LYS A 187 -14.41 19.07 0.62
C LYS A 187 -13.63 17.78 0.73
N LYS A 188 -14.26 16.72 1.23
CA LYS A 188 -13.63 15.41 1.47
C LYS A 188 -12.81 14.89 0.28
N GLN A 189 -13.41 14.76 -0.90
CA GLN A 189 -12.73 14.18 -2.06
C GLN A 189 -11.48 14.98 -2.50
N PRO A 190 -11.56 16.31 -2.74
CA PRO A 190 -10.36 17.13 -2.97
C PRO A 190 -9.31 17.08 -1.85
N MET A 191 -9.74 17.02 -0.58
CA MET A 191 -8.82 16.88 0.55
C MET A 191 -8.09 15.54 0.52
N LEU A 192 -8.78 14.43 0.24
CA LEU A 192 -8.15 13.11 0.10
C LEU A 192 -7.19 13.04 -1.10
N GLN A 193 -7.47 13.76 -2.19
CA GLN A 193 -6.53 13.90 -3.30
C GLN A 193 -5.27 14.67 -2.87
N LEU A 194 -5.43 15.76 -2.11
CA LEU A 194 -4.31 16.50 -1.53
C LEU A 194 -3.51 15.65 -0.53
N ALA A 195 -4.17 14.84 0.29
CA ALA A 195 -3.51 13.91 1.22
C ALA A 195 -2.60 12.92 0.47
N PHE A 196 -3.08 12.37 -0.64
CA PHE A 196 -2.25 11.54 -1.52
C PHE A 196 -1.08 12.33 -2.11
N LEU A 197 -1.28 13.57 -2.58
CA LEU A 197 -0.18 14.41 -3.08
C LEU A 197 0.88 14.66 -2.00
N TYR A 198 0.46 14.90 -0.75
CA TYR A 198 1.37 15.01 0.39
C TYR A 198 2.13 13.72 0.67
N GLU A 199 1.44 12.56 0.65
CA GLU A 199 2.06 11.25 0.85
C GLU A 199 3.18 11.03 -0.16
N ILE A 200 2.89 11.24 -1.45
CA ILE A 200 3.87 10.98 -2.52
C ILE A 200 4.95 12.07 -2.60
N ALA A 201 4.72 13.25 -2.03
CA ALA A 201 5.70 14.31 -1.82
C ALA A 201 6.51 14.15 -0.52
N ASN A 202 6.34 13.04 0.21
CA ASN A 202 6.97 12.75 1.49
C ASN A 202 6.66 13.76 2.61
N LYS A 203 5.51 14.44 2.53
CA LYS A 203 4.97 15.33 3.57
C LYS A 203 4.03 14.55 4.50
N LYS A 204 4.57 13.53 5.17
CA LYS A 204 3.78 12.54 5.93
C LYS A 204 2.87 13.17 6.98
N ASP A 205 3.37 14.13 7.76
CA ASP A 205 2.58 14.78 8.81
C ASP A 205 1.35 15.50 8.23
N LYS A 206 1.51 16.19 7.10
CA LYS A 206 0.40 16.87 6.41
C LYS A 206 -0.61 15.87 5.83
N ALA A 207 -0.14 14.74 5.27
CA ALA A 207 -1.03 13.70 4.77
C ALA A 207 -1.85 13.08 5.92
N ALA A 208 -1.19 12.80 7.05
CA ALA A 208 -1.80 12.24 8.25
C ALA A 208 -2.88 13.16 8.82
N GLU A 209 -2.59 14.46 8.94
CA GLU A 209 -3.55 15.48 9.38
C GLU A 209 -4.82 15.47 8.53
N VAL A 210 -4.67 15.42 7.20
CA VAL A 210 -5.83 15.43 6.29
C VAL A 210 -6.63 14.12 6.38
N TYR A 211 -5.97 12.96 6.46
CA TYR A 211 -6.67 11.69 6.62
C TYR A 211 -7.44 11.62 7.95
N MET A 212 -6.82 12.02 9.06
CA MET A 212 -7.50 12.08 10.37
C MET A 212 -8.73 12.98 10.29
N ARG A 213 -8.58 14.17 9.73
CA ARG A 213 -9.68 15.11 9.59
C ARG A 213 -10.77 14.60 8.65
N ALA A 214 -10.43 13.80 7.64
CA ALA A 214 -11.42 13.19 6.76
C ALA A 214 -12.32 12.20 7.52
N LEU A 215 -11.75 11.44 8.48
CA LEU A 215 -12.51 10.49 9.31
C LEU A 215 -13.61 11.17 10.15
N ASP A 216 -13.41 12.43 10.56
CA ASP A 216 -14.44 13.20 11.28
C ASP A 216 -15.74 13.43 10.46
N TYR A 217 -15.70 13.23 9.14
CA TYR A 217 -16.82 13.48 8.22
C TYR A 217 -17.27 12.21 7.47
N VAL A 218 -16.94 11.03 7.99
CA VAL A 218 -17.27 9.76 7.35
C VAL A 218 -18.29 9.01 8.19
N GLU A 219 -19.40 8.65 7.55
CA GLU A 219 -20.49 7.87 8.17
C GLU A 219 -20.59 6.45 7.57
N ASP A 220 -19.99 6.23 6.40
CA ASP A 220 -20.00 4.95 5.69
C ASP A 220 -18.82 4.08 6.16
N PRO A 221 -19.07 2.90 6.78
CA PRO A 221 -18.00 2.02 7.27
C PRO A 221 -17.01 1.57 6.20
N ASN A 222 -17.44 1.42 4.94
CA ASN A 222 -16.54 1.09 3.85
C ASN A 222 -15.60 2.26 3.53
N GLU A 223 -16.13 3.48 3.54
CA GLU A 223 -15.31 4.68 3.31
C GLU A 223 -14.34 4.93 4.47
N GLU A 224 -14.81 4.72 5.71
CA GLU A 224 -13.98 4.82 6.92
C GLU A 224 -12.80 3.85 6.80
N PHE A 225 -13.07 2.60 6.44
CA PHE A 225 -12.03 1.60 6.21
C PHE A 225 -11.04 2.02 5.13
N VAL A 226 -11.49 2.58 4.00
CA VAL A 226 -10.59 3.00 2.91
C VAL A 226 -9.65 4.12 3.37
N ILE A 227 -10.15 5.09 4.16
CA ILE A 227 -9.34 6.19 4.67
C ILE A 227 -8.39 5.70 5.76
N THR A 228 -8.87 4.90 6.70
CA THR A 228 -8.06 4.28 7.75
C THR A 228 -6.95 3.41 7.16
N HIS A 229 -7.24 2.63 6.11
CA HIS A 229 -6.22 1.82 5.43
C HIS A 229 -5.07 2.68 4.86
N LYS A 230 -5.37 3.87 4.34
CA LYS A 230 -4.34 4.82 3.87
C LYS A 230 -3.56 5.44 5.03
N PHE A 231 -4.26 5.85 6.08
CA PHE A 231 -3.65 6.43 7.28
C PHE A 231 -2.72 5.44 8.00
N ASP A 232 -3.19 4.21 8.20
CA ASP A 232 -2.40 3.14 8.81
C ASP A 232 -1.18 2.84 7.96
N TYR A 233 -1.35 2.71 6.63
CA TYR A 233 -0.21 2.52 5.72
C TYR A 233 0.77 3.69 5.83
N LEU A 234 0.32 4.94 5.91
CA LEU A 234 1.19 6.10 6.09
C LEU A 234 2.02 6.02 7.38
N ASN A 235 1.45 5.50 8.46
CA ASN A 235 2.08 5.37 9.78
C ASN A 235 2.82 4.05 10.00
N ARG A 236 2.72 3.07 9.08
CA ARG A 236 3.53 1.85 9.11
C ARG A 236 5.03 2.18 9.12
N SER A 237 5.78 1.38 9.86
CA SER A 237 7.24 1.47 9.89
C SER A 237 7.82 1.31 8.48
N ASN A 238 9.01 1.88 8.22
CA ASN A 238 9.68 1.68 6.93
C ASN A 238 9.92 0.19 6.64
N LYS A 239 10.13 -0.62 7.69
CA LYS A 239 10.22 -2.09 7.64
C LYS A 239 8.96 -2.73 7.05
N GLU A 240 7.79 -2.37 7.57
CA GLU A 240 6.50 -2.91 7.12
C GLU A 240 6.15 -2.49 5.68
N LYS A 241 6.41 -1.22 5.33
CA LYS A 241 6.18 -0.72 3.97
C LYS A 241 7.03 -1.42 2.93
N LEU A 242 8.27 -1.69 3.28
CA LEU A 242 9.20 -2.42 2.44
C LEU A 242 8.69 -3.85 2.18
N LEU A 243 8.24 -4.55 3.22
CA LEU A 243 7.64 -5.87 3.11
C LEU A 243 6.40 -5.87 2.20
N ASP A 244 5.50 -4.91 2.39
CA ASP A 244 4.32 -4.73 1.55
C ASP A 244 4.71 -4.49 0.08
N THR A 245 5.77 -3.72 -0.17
CA THR A 245 6.27 -3.39 -1.51
C THR A 245 6.92 -4.61 -2.18
N ILE A 246 7.66 -5.41 -1.42
CA ILE A 246 8.19 -6.70 -1.86
C ILE A 246 7.03 -7.60 -2.29
N GLU A 247 6.04 -7.82 -1.41
CA GLU A 247 4.86 -8.66 -1.67
C GLU A 247 4.05 -8.20 -2.89
N ALA A 248 3.80 -6.90 -3.01
CA ALA A 248 2.99 -6.34 -4.09
C ALA A 248 3.66 -6.46 -5.46
N GLY A 249 4.95 -6.81 -5.51
CA GLY A 249 5.70 -6.83 -6.76
C GLY A 249 6.20 -5.46 -7.19
N GLU A 250 5.96 -4.42 -6.39
CA GLU A 250 6.23 -3.01 -6.70
C GLU A 250 7.65 -2.56 -6.28
N PHE A 251 8.49 -3.51 -5.84
CA PHE A 251 9.87 -3.26 -5.41
C PHE A 251 10.71 -2.61 -6.51
N SER A 252 11.14 -1.37 -6.26
CA SER A 252 11.93 -0.56 -7.16
C SER A 252 13.42 -0.61 -6.81
N GLN A 253 14.26 -0.19 -7.75
CA GLN A 253 15.69 0.00 -7.52
C GLN A 253 15.97 0.93 -6.33
N LYS A 254 15.12 1.94 -6.13
CA LYS A 254 15.25 2.89 -5.01
C LYS A 254 14.98 2.21 -3.66
N ASP A 255 14.01 1.29 -3.59
CA ASP A 255 13.70 0.53 -2.36
C ASP A 255 14.86 -0.40 -1.97
N LEU A 256 15.59 -0.91 -2.98
CA LEU A 256 16.84 -1.63 -2.76
C LEU A 256 17.94 -0.74 -2.20
N GLU A 257 18.16 0.43 -2.81
CA GLU A 257 19.19 1.37 -2.39
C GLU A 257 18.97 1.83 -0.94
N GLU A 258 17.71 2.04 -0.53
CA GLU A 258 17.33 2.32 0.86
C GLU A 258 17.62 1.13 1.79
N LEU A 259 17.35 -0.11 1.35
CA LEU A 259 17.67 -1.33 2.09
C LEU A 259 19.16 -1.57 2.28
N MET A 260 19.96 -1.30 1.25
CA MET A 260 21.41 -1.52 1.23
C MET A 260 22.19 -0.34 1.86
N GLY A 261 21.52 0.71 2.32
CA GLY A 261 22.10 1.79 3.10
C GLY A 261 23.25 2.54 2.41
N SER A 262 23.30 2.55 1.08
CA SER A 262 24.36 3.21 0.33
C SER A 262 23.87 3.76 -1.01
N GLY A 263 24.00 5.07 -1.18
CA GLY A 263 23.93 5.70 -2.50
C GLY A 263 25.04 5.08 -3.36
N SER A 264 24.66 4.28 -4.34
CA SER A 264 25.59 3.57 -5.20
C SER A 264 25.38 4.00 -6.65
N GLU A 265 26.51 4.27 -7.31
CA GLU A 265 26.59 4.48 -8.75
C GLU A 265 26.01 3.28 -9.52
N LYS A 266 25.74 3.50 -10.82
CA LYS A 266 25.25 2.54 -11.83
C LYS A 266 25.53 1.07 -11.48
N ILE A 267 24.51 0.41 -10.96
CA ILE A 267 24.41 -1.05 -10.83
C ILE A 267 24.52 -1.66 -12.24
N SER A 268 25.36 -2.70 -12.42
CA SER A 268 25.45 -3.41 -13.71
C SER A 268 24.19 -4.26 -13.97
N ASP A 269 23.92 -4.68 -15.21
CA ASP A 269 22.73 -5.51 -15.52
C ASP A 269 22.80 -6.89 -14.84
N GLU A 270 24.01 -7.45 -14.70
CA GLU A 270 24.26 -8.73 -14.03
C GLU A 270 24.01 -8.64 -12.52
N ASP A 271 24.39 -7.51 -11.94
CA ASP A 271 24.15 -7.14 -10.57
C ASP A 271 22.66 -6.90 -10.26
N ARG A 272 21.94 -6.31 -11.21
CA ARG A 272 20.48 -6.14 -11.14
C ARG A 272 19.75 -7.48 -11.11
N GLN A 273 20.18 -8.45 -11.92
CA GLN A 273 19.57 -9.78 -11.94
C GLN A 273 19.71 -10.50 -10.59
N LYS A 274 20.89 -10.42 -9.96
CA LYS A 274 21.12 -11.04 -8.64
C LYS A 274 20.18 -10.48 -7.58
N VAL A 275 19.91 -9.17 -7.63
CA VAL A 275 18.95 -8.52 -6.73
C VAL A 275 17.53 -8.98 -7.04
N GLU A 276 17.14 -9.04 -8.31
CA GLU A 276 15.82 -9.51 -8.72
C GLU A 276 15.54 -10.95 -8.27
N ASP A 277 16.55 -11.82 -8.31
CA ASP A 277 16.47 -13.20 -7.80
C ASP A 277 16.26 -13.24 -6.28
N MET A 278 16.97 -12.39 -5.52
CA MET A 278 16.81 -12.27 -4.07
C MET A 278 15.42 -11.75 -3.69
N ILE A 279 14.90 -10.77 -4.42
CA ILE A 279 13.54 -10.25 -4.25
C ILE A 279 12.51 -11.33 -4.60
N ALA A 280 12.76 -12.16 -5.61
CA ALA A 280 11.87 -13.26 -5.98
C ALA A 280 11.80 -14.33 -4.89
N GLU A 281 12.93 -14.69 -4.28
CA GLU A 281 12.98 -15.60 -3.13
C GLU A 281 12.24 -15.02 -1.91
N ALA A 282 12.51 -13.76 -1.59
CA ALA A 282 11.82 -13.00 -0.55
C ALA A 282 10.30 -13.01 -0.73
N ARG A 283 9.83 -12.75 -1.95
CA ARG A 283 8.41 -12.75 -2.31
C ARG A 283 7.76 -14.12 -2.07
N ALA A 284 8.42 -15.19 -2.51
CA ALA A 284 7.88 -16.55 -2.35
C ALA A 284 7.71 -16.94 -0.88
N LYS A 285 8.63 -16.50 -0.02
CA LYS A 285 8.54 -16.71 1.43
C LYS A 285 7.42 -15.87 2.07
N LEU A 286 7.31 -14.58 1.70
CA LEU A 286 6.25 -13.70 2.20
C LEU A 286 4.85 -14.12 1.75
N GLU A 287 4.71 -14.77 0.59
CA GLU A 287 3.42 -15.23 0.09
C GLU A 287 2.74 -16.25 1.01
N ASN A 288 3.52 -16.97 1.82
CA ASN A 288 3.02 -17.96 2.77
C ASN A 288 2.98 -17.44 4.22
N ALA A 289 3.51 -16.24 4.47
CA ALA A 289 3.50 -15.65 5.80
C ALA A 289 2.11 -15.05 6.10
N SER A 290 1.49 -15.56 7.15
CA SER A 290 0.15 -15.22 7.60
C SER A 290 0.14 -14.33 8.84
N THR A 291 1.22 -14.35 9.64
CA THR A 291 1.37 -13.49 10.83
C THR A 291 2.46 -12.42 10.66
N GLU A 292 2.45 -11.43 11.54
CA GLU A 292 3.48 -10.39 11.56
C GLU A 292 4.85 -10.97 11.93
N GLU A 293 4.89 -11.93 12.87
CA GLU A 293 6.11 -12.63 13.27
C GLU A 293 6.71 -13.45 12.12
N GLU A 294 5.88 -14.14 11.34
CA GLU A 294 6.34 -14.90 10.17
C GLU A 294 6.95 -13.96 9.12
N ARG A 295 6.33 -12.80 8.86
CA ARG A 295 6.86 -11.79 7.93
C ARG A 295 8.15 -11.17 8.42
N GLU A 296 8.25 -10.92 9.72
CA GLU A 296 9.47 -10.43 10.35
C GLU A 296 10.61 -11.45 10.22
N GLN A 297 10.34 -12.73 10.46
CA GLN A 297 11.33 -13.81 10.23
C GLN A 297 11.79 -13.85 8.79
N VAL A 298 10.87 -13.75 7.83
CA VAL A 298 11.23 -13.69 6.41
C VAL A 298 12.11 -12.47 6.11
N LEU A 299 11.84 -11.30 6.70
CA LEU A 299 12.72 -10.14 6.52
C LEU A 299 14.11 -10.35 7.11
N GLU A 300 14.21 -10.92 8.31
CA GLU A 300 15.50 -11.19 8.93
C GLU A 300 16.30 -12.25 8.15
N GLU A 301 15.63 -13.25 7.56
CA GLU A 301 16.26 -14.18 6.62
C GLU A 301 16.77 -13.47 5.35
N ILE A 302 15.99 -12.55 4.79
CA ILE A 302 16.38 -11.75 3.63
C ILE A 302 17.61 -10.89 3.96
N LYS A 303 17.59 -10.20 5.10
CA LYS A 303 18.74 -9.42 5.58
C LYS A 303 19.96 -10.30 5.81
N ALA A 304 19.80 -11.46 6.45
CA ALA A 304 20.89 -12.40 6.68
C ALA A 304 21.49 -12.90 5.35
N SER A 305 20.66 -13.21 4.35
CA SER A 305 21.08 -13.58 3.00
C SER A 305 21.83 -12.45 2.31
N ILE A 306 21.34 -11.21 2.39
CA ILE A 306 22.04 -10.01 1.89
C ILE A 306 23.42 -9.86 2.56
N ILE A 307 23.48 -9.97 3.89
CA ILE A 307 24.72 -9.84 4.67
C ILE A 307 25.71 -10.94 4.31
N GLU A 308 25.26 -12.19 4.18
CA GLU A 308 26.12 -13.31 3.81
C GLU A 308 26.70 -13.13 2.40
N LYS A 309 25.86 -12.71 1.44
CA LYS A 309 26.30 -12.38 0.09
C LYS A 309 27.25 -11.18 0.06
N GLN A 310 27.03 -10.18 0.91
CA GLN A 310 27.94 -9.06 1.12
C GLN A 310 29.30 -9.53 1.64
N LYS A 311 29.34 -10.44 2.61
CA LYS A 311 30.59 -11.04 3.12
C LYS A 311 31.36 -11.79 2.02
N ARG A 312 30.65 -12.42 1.09
CA ARG A 312 31.24 -13.17 -0.03
C ARG A 312 31.62 -12.29 -1.23
N GLY A 313 31.34 -10.99 -1.19
CA GLY A 313 31.59 -10.08 -2.31
C GLY A 313 30.67 -10.31 -3.51
N GLU A 314 29.52 -10.95 -3.30
CA GLU A 314 28.58 -11.33 -4.36
C GLU A 314 27.58 -10.22 -4.73
N LEU A 315 27.53 -9.13 -3.94
CA LEU A 315 26.60 -8.02 -4.17
C LEU A 315 27.15 -6.96 -5.15
N PRO A 316 26.25 -6.24 -5.83
CA PRO A 316 26.60 -5.18 -6.77
C PRO A 316 27.44 -4.03 -6.20
N GLY A 317 28.30 -3.44 -7.04
CA GLY A 317 28.95 -2.16 -6.75
C GLY A 317 29.95 -2.17 -5.60
N GLN A 318 30.38 -3.36 -5.14
CA GLN A 318 31.30 -3.49 -4.01
C GLN A 318 32.77 -3.22 -4.36
N ASP A 319 33.13 -3.04 -5.62
CA ASP A 319 34.55 -2.88 -6.03
C ASP A 319 35.23 -1.72 -5.29
N LYS A 320 34.56 -0.56 -5.19
CA LYS A 320 35.08 0.61 -4.47
C LYS A 320 35.13 0.40 -2.96
N LEU A 321 34.16 -0.30 -2.38
CA LEU A 321 34.16 -0.63 -0.96
C LEU A 321 35.28 -1.63 -0.64
N ASN A 322 35.46 -2.65 -1.47
CA ASN A 322 36.52 -3.64 -1.35
C ASN A 322 37.90 -3.00 -1.53
N GLU A 323 38.07 -2.07 -2.47
CA GLU A 323 39.30 -1.28 -2.59
C GLU A 323 39.55 -0.39 -1.37
N LYS A 324 38.51 0.27 -0.85
CA LYS A 324 38.62 1.11 0.35
C LYS A 324 39.01 0.30 1.58
N LEU A 325 38.34 -0.83 1.81
CA LEU A 325 38.63 -1.74 2.93
C LEU A 325 40.04 -2.32 2.82
N LYS A 326 40.49 -2.70 1.61
CA LYS A 326 41.89 -3.09 1.37
C LYS A 326 42.88 -1.97 1.71
N LYS A 327 42.59 -0.72 1.34
CA LYS A 327 43.44 0.45 1.68
C LYS A 327 43.46 0.74 3.19
N GLU A 328 42.34 0.49 3.86
CA GLU A 328 42.19 0.68 5.31
C GLU A 328 42.70 -0.52 6.13
N GLY A 329 43.15 -1.61 5.47
CA GLY A 329 43.57 -2.84 6.13
C GLY A 329 42.44 -3.56 6.86
N LYS A 330 41.18 -3.26 6.50
CA LYS A 330 39.98 -3.81 7.12
C LYS A 330 39.38 -4.92 6.26
N THR A 331 38.80 -5.89 6.93
CA THR A 331 37.96 -6.93 6.31
C THR A 331 36.52 -6.44 6.16
N MET A 332 35.76 -7.05 5.25
CA MET A 332 34.31 -6.80 5.12
C MET A 332 33.59 -7.11 6.45
N GLU A 333 34.03 -8.12 7.18
CA GLU A 333 33.43 -8.53 8.46
C GLU A 333 33.63 -7.47 9.56
N GLU A 334 34.80 -6.85 9.63
CA GLU A 334 35.06 -5.72 10.54
C GLU A 334 34.21 -4.50 10.19
N TYR A 335 34.06 -4.20 8.90
CA TYR A 335 33.21 -3.11 8.41
C TYR A 335 31.73 -3.31 8.79
N MET A 336 31.20 -4.52 8.62
CA MET A 336 29.80 -4.84 8.96
C MET A 336 29.57 -4.71 10.47
N LYS A 337 30.51 -5.20 11.29
CA LYS A 337 30.48 -5.07 12.74
C LYS A 337 30.50 -3.61 13.21
N GLU A 338 31.28 -2.74 12.55
CA GLU A 338 31.28 -1.29 12.80
C GLU A 338 29.94 -0.62 12.43
N LYS A 339 29.20 -1.19 11.47
CA LYS A 339 27.88 -0.71 11.03
C LYS A 339 26.71 -1.29 11.83
N GLY A 340 26.97 -2.21 12.75
CA GLY A 340 25.92 -2.88 13.54
C GLY A 340 25.07 -3.83 12.72
N LEU A 341 25.66 -4.44 11.68
CA LEU A 341 25.04 -5.41 10.77
C LEU A 341 25.47 -6.84 11.10
#